data_AF-A0A2V8UM02-F1
#
_entry.id   AF-A0A2V8UM02-F1
#
_cell.length_a   1.000
_cell.length_b   1.000
_cell.length_c   1.000
_cell.angle_alpha   90.00
_cell.angle_beta   90.00
_cell.angle_gamma   90.00
#
_symmetry.space_group_name_H-M   'P 1'
#
loop_
_entity.id
_entity.type
_entity.pdbx_description
1 polymer ?
#
loop_
_entity_poly.entity_id
_entity_poly.type
_entity_poly.pdbx_seq_one_letter_code
_entity_poly.pdbx_strand_id
1 'polypeptide(L)'
;MKRRDLLKLGASVATTPALGIAQEHNHAAAGTAKPAAEWTPELFDDHQNQTVIALVDLIIPATDTPGAKAALVNRHMDHILGAAPEDEKTSFREGLWWVDGYAIRKPGKPFASCTAAEQTAILKTLDAGTDPDTGRGHKFFQTLKGMTSRIYYATEIGFNELNKGGRVPPTFGCQHPEHA
;
A
#
# COMPACT_ATOMS: atom_id res chain seq x y z
N MET A 1 28.25 16.02 15.48
CA MET A 1 27.82 17.31 16.07
C MET A 1 27.19 18.14 14.94
N LYS A 2 25.85 18.21 14.91
CA LYS A 2 25.00 19.38 15.27
C LYS A 2 25.15 20.58 14.33
N ARG A 3 24.24 20.70 13.36
CA ARG A 3 23.89 21.93 12.63
C ARG A 3 22.60 22.54 13.21
N ARG A 4 22.50 22.52 14.54
CA ARG A 4 21.43 23.14 15.33
C ARG A 4 22.02 24.42 15.88
N ASP A 5 21.76 25.50 15.18
CA ASP A 5 21.96 26.93 15.47
C ASP A 5 21.86 27.56 14.07
N LEU A 6 21.01 28.52 13.75
CA LEU A 6 20.45 29.60 14.53
C LEU A 6 19.47 30.29 13.55
N LEU A 7 18.18 30.46 13.88
CA LEU A 7 17.36 31.60 13.40
C LEU A 7 16.03 31.65 14.16
N LYS A 8 16.13 32.33 15.30
CA LYS A 8 15.13 33.21 15.93
C LYS A 8 14.64 34.24 14.88
N LEU A 9 13.48 34.90 14.90
CA LEU A 9 12.26 34.96 15.72
C LEU A 9 11.36 35.96 14.96
N GLY A 10 10.06 35.74 14.88
CA GLY A 10 9.11 36.71 14.32
C GLY A 10 7.68 36.36 14.70
N ALA A 11 7.27 36.78 15.90
CA ALA A 11 5.88 36.69 16.35
C ALA A 11 5.10 37.91 15.86
N SER A 12 3.94 37.68 15.25
CA SER A 12 2.87 38.68 15.15
C SER A 12 1.55 37.96 15.38
N VAL A 13 0.88 38.31 16.48
CA VAL A 13 -0.44 37.80 16.85
C VAL A 13 -1.48 38.61 16.09
N ALA A 14 -2.25 37.95 15.23
CA ALA A 14 -3.52 38.45 14.73
C ALA A 14 -4.59 37.41 15.08
N THR A 15 -5.46 37.76 16.02
CA THR A 15 -6.63 36.95 16.40
C THR A 15 -7.80 37.24 15.48
N THR A 16 -8.24 36.23 14.72
CA THR A 16 -9.59 36.13 14.13
C THR A 16 -10.00 34.65 14.11
N PRO A 17 -11.23 34.28 14.53
CA PRO A 17 -11.68 32.90 14.53
C PRO A 17 -12.25 32.54 13.16
N ALA A 18 -11.77 31.46 12.55
CA ALA A 18 -12.43 30.83 11.42
C ALA A 18 -12.19 29.32 11.45
N LEU A 19 -13.31 28.61 11.29
CA LEU A 19 -13.54 27.20 11.02
C LEU A 19 -12.36 26.39 10.45
N GLY A 20 -12.28 25.15 10.92
CA GLY A 20 -11.18 24.24 10.68
C GLY A 20 -10.92 23.86 9.22
N ILE A 21 -9.70 23.39 9.02
CA ILE A 21 -9.30 22.50 7.94
C ILE A 21 -8.39 21.45 8.58
N ALA A 22 -8.79 20.19 8.47
CA ALA A 22 -7.91 19.07 8.73
C ALA A 22 -6.75 19.18 7.73
N GLN A 23 -5.53 19.06 8.24
CA GLN A 23 -4.33 19.03 7.41
C GLN A 23 -4.41 17.81 6.49
N GLU A 24 -4.62 18.02 5.20
CA GLU A 24 -4.46 16.99 4.19
C GLU A 24 -2.97 16.64 4.09
N HIS A 25 -2.61 15.44 4.54
CA HIS A 25 -1.27 14.90 4.34
C HIS A 25 -1.16 14.41 2.89
N ASN A 26 -0.80 15.34 1.99
CA ASN A 26 -0.46 15.02 0.60
C ASN A 26 0.93 14.38 0.52
N HIS A 27 1.00 13.07 0.25
CA HIS A 27 2.22 12.44 -0.26
C HIS A 27 2.23 12.53 -1.79
N ALA A 28 2.65 13.69 -2.30
CA ALA A 28 3.00 13.83 -3.70
C ALA A 28 4.46 13.43 -3.91
N ALA A 29 4.69 12.21 -4.43
CA ALA A 29 5.90 11.87 -5.14
C ALA A 29 5.50 11.37 -6.53
N ALA A 30 5.79 12.21 -7.53
CA ALA A 30 5.38 12.03 -8.91
C ALA A 30 6.20 10.92 -9.58
N GLY A 31 5.54 9.81 -9.90
CA GLY A 31 5.80 9.04 -11.11
C GLY A 31 4.62 9.28 -12.03
N THR A 32 4.86 9.67 -13.28
CA THR A 32 3.81 9.79 -14.29
C THR A 32 3.26 8.40 -14.59
N ALA A 33 2.27 7.96 -13.79
CA ALA A 33 1.46 6.81 -14.14
C ALA A 33 0.75 7.15 -15.46
N LYS A 34 0.91 6.27 -16.46
CA LYS A 34 0.12 6.28 -17.70
C LYS A 34 -1.35 6.53 -17.31
N PRO A 35 -2.09 7.44 -17.99
CA PRO A 35 -3.49 7.68 -17.67
C PRO A 35 -4.20 6.33 -17.66
N ALA A 36 -4.80 5.99 -16.52
CA ALA A 36 -5.48 4.73 -16.36
C ALA A 36 -6.54 4.66 -17.47
N ALA A 37 -6.42 3.67 -18.36
CA ALA A 37 -7.61 3.15 -19.01
C ALA A 37 -8.66 2.92 -17.92
N GLU A 38 -9.93 3.21 -18.19
CA GLU A 38 -11.03 2.88 -17.29
C GLU A 38 -10.87 1.41 -16.87
N TRP A 39 -10.42 1.22 -15.63
CA TRP A 39 -10.15 -0.10 -15.07
C TRP A 39 -11.24 -0.36 -14.06
N THR A 40 -11.97 -1.44 -14.28
CA THR A 40 -12.99 -1.94 -13.37
C THR A 40 -12.43 -3.17 -12.68
N PRO A 41 -12.46 -3.24 -11.34
CA PRO A 41 -12.09 -4.46 -10.63
C PRO A 41 -12.92 -5.68 -11.08
N GLU A 42 -12.27 -6.84 -11.16
CA GLU A 42 -12.90 -8.14 -11.42
C GLU A 42 -13.43 -8.77 -10.12
N LEU A 43 -12.72 -8.58 -9.01
CA LEU A 43 -13.00 -9.25 -7.73
C LEU A 43 -13.41 -8.27 -6.64
N PHE A 44 -12.68 -7.18 -6.48
CA PHE A 44 -12.84 -6.26 -5.35
C PHE A 44 -13.96 -5.26 -5.60
N ASP A 45 -14.76 -4.97 -4.57
CA ASP A 45 -15.55 -3.75 -4.56
C ASP A 45 -14.67 -2.52 -4.31
N ASP A 46 -15.24 -1.31 -4.42
CA ASP A 46 -14.52 -0.05 -4.24
C ASP A 46 -13.79 0.02 -2.89
N HIS A 47 -14.45 -0.38 -1.80
CA HIS A 47 -13.90 -0.31 -0.45
C HIS A 47 -12.77 -1.34 -0.27
N GLN A 48 -12.99 -2.58 -0.71
CA GLN A 48 -11.97 -3.63 -0.70
C GLN A 48 -10.73 -3.20 -1.49
N ASN A 49 -10.92 -2.59 -2.66
CA ASN A 49 -9.82 -2.10 -3.48
C ASN A 49 -9.05 -0.97 -2.76
N GLN A 50 -9.73 -0.01 -2.12
CA GLN A 50 -9.06 1.02 -1.31
C GLN A 50 -8.29 0.42 -0.13
N THR A 51 -8.86 -0.59 0.54
CA THR A 51 -8.18 -1.31 1.62
C THR A 51 -6.93 -2.03 1.09
N VAL A 52 -7.01 -2.72 -0.06
CA VAL A 52 -5.84 -3.36 -0.69
C VAL A 52 -4.78 -2.32 -1.06
N ILE A 53 -5.17 -1.18 -1.67
CA ILE A 53 -4.25 -0.08 -1.99
C ILE A 53 -3.50 0.38 -0.73
N ALA A 54 -4.20 0.64 0.37
CA ALA A 54 -3.58 1.08 1.62
C ALA A 54 -2.63 0.01 2.21
N LEU A 55 -3.04 -1.27 2.16
CA LEU A 55 -2.22 -2.37 2.65
C LEU A 55 -0.94 -2.55 1.85
N VAL A 56 -1.01 -2.60 0.52
CA VAL A 56 0.18 -2.84 -0.33
C VAL A 56 1.15 -1.67 -0.27
N ASP A 57 0.64 -0.43 -0.13
CA ASP A 57 1.47 0.77 0.03
C ASP A 57 2.26 0.76 1.35
N LEU A 58 1.75 0.12 2.40
CA LEU A 58 2.48 -0.07 3.65
C LEU A 58 3.48 -1.25 3.60
N ILE A 59 3.24 -2.25 2.76
CA ILE A 59 4.14 -3.41 2.62
C ILE A 59 5.37 -3.05 1.78
N ILE A 60 5.19 -2.35 0.66
CA ILE A 60 6.28 -1.80 -0.17
C ILE A 60 5.98 -0.33 -0.45
N PRO A 61 6.36 0.56 0.49
CA PRO A 61 6.13 1.99 0.33
C PRO A 61 7.04 2.59 -0.74
N ALA A 62 6.64 3.75 -1.25
CA ALA A 62 7.55 4.56 -2.06
C ALA A 62 8.74 5.05 -1.23
N THR A 63 9.93 4.94 -1.79
CA THR A 63 11.18 5.47 -1.24
C THR A 63 11.82 6.40 -2.27
N ASP A 64 13.11 6.24 -2.54
CA ASP A 64 13.80 6.72 -3.75
C ASP A 64 13.30 6.04 -5.04
N THR A 65 12.51 4.96 -4.95
CA THR A 65 11.77 4.36 -6.07
C THR A 65 10.27 4.31 -5.82
N PRO A 66 9.45 4.23 -6.89
CA PRO A 66 8.01 4.04 -6.75
C PRO A 66 7.67 2.71 -6.03
N GLY A 67 6.73 2.76 -5.09
CA GLY A 67 6.29 1.60 -4.31
C GLY A 67 5.17 0.78 -4.98
N ALA A 68 4.60 -0.17 -4.23
CA ALA A 68 3.57 -1.10 -4.74
C ALA A 68 2.30 -0.42 -5.24
N LYS A 69 1.89 0.69 -4.63
CA LYS A 69 0.76 1.49 -5.10
C LYS A 69 1.00 2.07 -6.49
N ALA A 70 2.19 2.63 -6.73
CA ALA A 70 2.58 3.16 -8.03
C ALA A 70 2.74 2.06 -9.09
N ALA A 71 3.16 0.86 -8.67
CA ALA A 71 3.22 -0.34 -9.49
C ALA A 71 1.84 -1.00 -9.71
N LEU A 72 0.74 -0.38 -9.26
CA LEU A 72 -0.62 -0.89 -9.43
C LEU A 72 -0.81 -2.33 -8.96
N VAL A 73 -0.10 -2.72 -7.88
CA VAL A 73 -0.13 -4.10 -7.35
C VAL A 73 -1.56 -4.54 -7.01
N ASN A 74 -2.42 -3.63 -6.55
CA ASN A 74 -3.82 -3.93 -6.27
C ASN A 74 -4.56 -4.44 -7.52
N ARG A 75 -4.29 -3.88 -8.71
CA ARG A 75 -4.95 -4.30 -9.97
C ARG A 75 -4.46 -5.66 -10.45
N HIS A 76 -3.15 -5.90 -10.36
CA HIS A 76 -2.60 -7.21 -10.67
C HIS A 76 -3.11 -8.28 -9.71
N MET A 77 -3.22 -7.96 -8.42
CA MET A 77 -3.75 -8.85 -7.39
C MET A 77 -5.22 -9.18 -7.63
N ASP A 78 -6.03 -8.17 -7.97
CA ASP A 78 -7.43 -8.32 -8.36
C ASP A 78 -7.59 -9.26 -9.55
N HIS A 79 -6.81 -9.06 -10.62
CA HIS A 79 -6.82 -9.93 -11.80
C HIS A 79 -6.40 -11.38 -11.49
N ILE A 80 -5.32 -11.57 -10.71
CA ILE A 80 -4.84 -12.91 -10.32
C ILE A 80 -5.91 -13.64 -9.49
N LEU A 81 -6.49 -12.97 -8.50
CA LEU A 81 -7.53 -13.57 -7.67
C LEU A 81 -8.86 -13.73 -8.42
N GLY A 82 -9.16 -12.88 -9.39
CA GLY A 82 -10.32 -13.01 -10.27
C GLY A 82 -10.33 -14.34 -11.04
N ALA A 83 -9.15 -14.83 -11.41
CA ALA A 83 -8.95 -16.12 -12.06
C ALA A 83 -8.72 -17.30 -11.09
N ALA A 84 -8.62 -17.07 -9.77
CA ALA A 84 -8.37 -18.11 -8.78
C ALA A 84 -9.61 -19.00 -8.52
N PRO A 85 -9.45 -20.14 -7.84
CA PRO A 85 -10.59 -20.90 -7.29
C PRO A 85 -11.46 -20.08 -6.32
N GLU A 86 -12.75 -20.39 -6.22
CA GLU A 86 -13.70 -19.62 -5.38
C GLU A 86 -13.38 -19.66 -3.88
N ASP A 87 -12.76 -20.74 -3.39
CA ASP A 87 -12.31 -20.84 -2.00
C ASP A 87 -11.14 -19.89 -1.71
N GLU A 88 -10.23 -19.68 -2.66
CA GLU A 88 -9.16 -18.69 -2.54
C GLU A 88 -9.71 -17.26 -2.57
N LYS A 89 -10.63 -16.96 -3.50
CA LYS A 89 -11.32 -15.65 -3.56
C LYS A 89 -12.02 -15.33 -2.25
N THR A 90 -12.75 -16.31 -1.72
CA THR A 90 -13.51 -16.17 -0.46
C THR A 90 -12.56 -15.97 0.71
N SER A 91 -11.52 -16.79 0.83
CA SER A 91 -10.51 -16.68 1.88
C SER A 91 -9.83 -15.30 1.88
N PHE A 92 -9.55 -14.74 0.71
CA PHE A 92 -8.95 -13.41 0.60
C PHE A 92 -9.91 -12.30 1.05
N ARG A 93 -11.17 -12.32 0.60
CA ARG A 93 -12.20 -11.35 1.04
C ARG A 93 -12.45 -11.42 2.56
N GLU A 94 -12.50 -12.63 3.12
CA GLU A 94 -12.63 -12.82 4.57
C GLU A 94 -11.45 -12.22 5.33
N GLY A 95 -10.24 -12.32 4.78
CA GLY A 95 -9.05 -11.67 5.31
C GLY A 95 -9.15 -10.14 5.31
N LEU A 96 -9.60 -9.54 4.21
CA LEU A 96 -9.86 -8.09 4.13
C LEU A 96 -10.90 -7.64 5.16
N TRP A 97 -12.03 -8.35 5.24
CA TRP A 97 -13.07 -8.07 6.22
C TRP A 97 -12.59 -8.22 7.66
N TRP A 98 -11.71 -9.20 7.92
CA TRP A 98 -11.13 -9.37 9.25
C TRP A 98 -10.29 -8.15 9.65
N VAL A 99 -9.45 -7.64 8.74
CA VAL A 99 -8.61 -6.45 8.99
C VAL A 99 -9.48 -5.22 9.23
N ASP A 100 -10.50 -5.00 8.41
CA ASP A 100 -11.46 -3.91 8.62
C ASP A 100 -12.19 -4.05 9.95
N GLY A 101 -12.70 -5.24 10.27
CA GLY A 101 -13.34 -5.48 11.55
C GLY A 101 -12.42 -5.22 12.74
N TYR A 102 -11.13 -5.55 12.61
CA TYR A 102 -10.13 -5.24 13.63
C TYR A 102 -9.91 -3.72 13.77
N ALA A 103 -9.80 -3.00 12.64
CA ALA A 103 -9.67 -1.54 12.62
C ALA A 103 -10.92 -0.83 13.20
N ILE A 104 -12.11 -1.34 12.90
CA ILE A 104 -13.36 -0.81 13.46
C ILE A 104 -13.43 -1.03 14.97
N ARG A 105 -13.00 -2.19 15.48
CA ARG A 105 -13.04 -2.47 16.93
C ARG A 105 -11.99 -1.69 17.74
N LYS A 106 -10.84 -1.37 17.15
CA LYS A 106 -9.70 -0.77 17.87
C LYS A 106 -9.63 0.76 17.59
N PRO A 107 -9.30 1.23 16.38
CA PRO A 107 -9.45 2.64 16.00
C PRO A 107 -10.86 3.22 15.82
N GLY A 108 -11.92 2.41 15.70
CA GLY A 108 -13.28 2.90 15.51
C GLY A 108 -13.67 3.23 14.06
N LYS A 109 -12.84 2.87 13.07
CA LYS A 109 -13.08 3.16 11.65
C LYS A 109 -12.50 2.08 10.73
N PRO A 110 -12.97 1.92 9.48
CA PRO A 110 -12.40 0.98 8.52
C PRO A 110 -10.92 1.24 8.28
N PHE A 111 -10.16 0.20 7.92
CA PHE A 111 -8.70 0.26 7.81
C PHE A 111 -8.23 1.32 6.81
N ALA A 112 -8.87 1.42 5.64
CA ALA A 112 -8.53 2.43 4.64
C ALA A 112 -8.73 3.88 5.14
N SER A 113 -9.60 4.08 6.13
CA SER A 113 -9.89 5.39 6.75
C SER A 113 -9.03 5.67 7.99
N CYS A 114 -8.22 4.71 8.44
CA CYS A 114 -7.27 4.90 9.52
C CYS A 114 -6.15 5.86 9.13
N THR A 115 -5.64 6.59 10.12
CA THR A 115 -4.39 7.35 9.95
C THR A 115 -3.22 6.39 9.67
N ALA A 116 -2.15 6.88 9.03
CA ALA A 116 -0.97 6.07 8.75
C ALA A 116 -0.37 5.42 10.02
N ALA A 117 -0.43 6.12 11.16
CA ALA A 117 0.03 5.59 12.45
C ALA A 117 -0.87 4.45 12.95
N GLU A 118 -2.20 4.59 12.85
CA GLU A 118 -3.17 3.55 13.20
C GLU A 118 -3.00 2.31 12.31
N GLN A 119 -2.90 2.50 10.98
CA GLN A 119 -2.67 1.40 10.03
C GLN A 119 -1.37 0.65 10.35
N THR A 120 -0.27 1.39 10.55
CA THR A 120 1.03 0.81 10.91
C THR A 120 0.97 0.04 12.23
N ALA A 121 0.27 0.55 13.24
CA ALA A 121 0.13 -0.13 14.53
C ALA A 121 -0.66 -1.45 14.40
N ILE A 122 -1.74 -1.46 13.60
CA ILE A 122 -2.48 -2.68 13.28
C ILE A 122 -1.55 -3.68 12.59
N LEU A 123 -0.89 -3.28 11.51
CA LEU A 123 -0.04 -4.20 10.73
C LEU A 123 1.14 -4.74 11.54
N LYS A 124 1.76 -3.93 12.43
CA LYS A 124 2.78 -4.43 13.36
C LYS A 124 2.25 -5.51 14.30
N THR A 125 1.02 -5.34 14.78
CA THR A 125 0.37 -6.33 15.64
C THR A 125 0.12 -7.63 14.87
N LEU A 126 -0.41 -7.53 13.64
CA LEU A 126 -0.64 -8.69 12.78
C LEU A 126 0.66 -9.36 12.36
N ASP A 127 1.72 -8.60 12.12
CA ASP A 127 3.01 -9.15 11.73
C ASP A 127 3.67 -9.95 12.86
N ALA A 128 3.65 -9.40 14.08
CA ALA A 128 4.21 -10.06 15.25
C ALA A 128 3.54 -11.42 15.51
N GLY A 129 2.23 -11.54 15.27
CA GLY A 129 1.50 -12.80 15.41
C GLY A 129 1.50 -13.38 16.83
N THR A 130 1.84 -12.56 17.84
CA THR A 130 1.96 -12.99 19.24
C THR A 130 0.64 -12.92 20.00
N ASP A 131 -0.33 -12.14 19.50
CA ASP A 131 -1.66 -12.03 20.10
C ASP A 131 -2.54 -13.20 19.61
N PRO A 132 -2.98 -14.11 20.51
CA PRO A 132 -3.83 -15.26 20.15
C PRO A 132 -5.12 -14.88 19.42
N ASP A 133 -5.66 -13.68 19.68
CA ASP A 133 -6.90 -13.20 19.07
C ASP A 133 -6.71 -12.73 17.62
N THR A 134 -5.45 -12.56 17.19
CA THR A 134 -5.08 -12.05 15.87
C THR A 134 -4.68 -13.13 14.87
N GLY A 135 -4.72 -14.42 15.23
CA GLY A 135 -4.19 -15.51 14.41
C GLY A 135 -4.70 -15.55 12.97
N ARG A 136 -5.98 -15.22 12.73
CA ARG A 136 -6.55 -15.10 11.37
C ARG A 136 -5.96 -13.93 10.60
N GLY A 137 -5.91 -12.74 11.22
CA GLY A 137 -5.30 -11.56 10.64
C GLY A 137 -3.81 -11.71 10.35
N HIS A 138 -3.07 -12.37 11.26
CA HIS A 138 -1.67 -12.70 11.07
C HIS A 138 -1.47 -13.54 9.80
N LYS A 139 -2.20 -14.66 9.68
CA LYS A 139 -2.13 -15.54 8.50
C LYS A 139 -2.45 -14.78 7.21
N PHE A 140 -3.53 -13.99 7.21
CA PHE A 140 -3.89 -13.16 6.06
C PHE A 140 -2.79 -12.17 5.70
N PHE A 141 -2.22 -11.48 6.69
CA PHE A 141 -1.16 -10.50 6.45
C PHE A 141 0.12 -11.15 5.89
N GLN A 142 0.49 -12.36 6.34
CA GLN A 142 1.63 -13.09 5.74
C GLN A 142 1.37 -13.46 4.28
N THR A 143 0.16 -13.95 3.95
CA THR A 143 -0.26 -14.21 2.56
C THR A 143 -0.17 -12.95 1.72
N LEU A 144 -0.73 -11.84 2.22
CA LEU A 144 -0.76 -10.57 1.52
C LEU A 144 0.65 -10.02 1.25
N LYS A 145 1.57 -10.09 2.22
CA LYS A 145 2.99 -9.71 2.02
C LYS A 145 3.64 -10.52 0.92
N GLY A 146 3.44 -11.85 0.94
CA GLY A 146 3.99 -12.75 -0.06
C GLY A 146 3.46 -12.45 -1.47
N MET A 147 2.16 -12.21 -1.62
CA MET A 147 1.57 -11.84 -2.91
C MET A 147 2.05 -10.46 -3.38
N THR A 148 2.04 -9.46 -2.49
CA THR A 148 2.49 -8.10 -2.79
C THR A 148 3.92 -8.09 -3.32
N SER A 149 4.84 -8.79 -2.64
CA SER A 149 6.24 -8.88 -3.07
C SER A 149 6.40 -9.56 -4.43
N ARG A 150 5.74 -10.70 -4.65
CA ARG A 150 5.82 -11.41 -5.94
C ARG A 150 5.29 -10.57 -7.10
N ILE A 151 4.14 -9.91 -6.89
CA ILE A 151 3.53 -9.07 -7.91
C ILE A 151 4.40 -7.85 -8.17
N TYR A 152 4.85 -7.14 -7.14
CA TYR A 152 5.66 -5.93 -7.28
C TYR A 152 6.93 -6.19 -8.11
N TYR A 153 7.70 -7.22 -7.75
CA TYR A 153 8.94 -7.56 -8.47
C TYR A 153 8.73 -8.20 -9.85
N ALA A 154 7.49 -8.55 -10.20
CA ALA A 154 7.10 -8.92 -11.56
C ALA A 154 6.68 -7.71 -12.42
N THR A 155 6.68 -6.50 -11.86
CA THR A 155 6.44 -5.25 -12.64
C THR A 155 7.76 -4.63 -13.09
N GLU A 156 7.72 -3.79 -14.12
CA GLU A 156 8.87 -3.00 -14.55
C GLU A 156 9.40 -2.08 -13.41
N ILE A 157 8.50 -1.52 -12.60
CA ILE A 157 8.89 -0.69 -11.44
C ILE A 157 9.71 -1.50 -10.44
N GLY A 158 9.22 -2.68 -10.03
CA GLY A 158 9.93 -3.52 -9.07
C GLY A 158 11.21 -4.12 -9.66
N PHE A 159 11.23 -4.44 -10.95
CA PHE A 159 12.45 -4.86 -11.63
C PHE A 159 13.53 -3.78 -11.60
N ASN A 160 13.16 -2.53 -11.90
CA ASN A 160 14.09 -1.40 -11.87
C ASN A 160 14.58 -1.09 -10.45
N GLU A 161 13.74 -1.32 -9.44
CA GLU A 161 14.15 -1.24 -8.03
C GLU A 161 15.28 -2.23 -7.71
N LEU A 162 15.13 -3.51 -8.11
CA LEU A 162 16.18 -4.53 -7.95
C LEU A 162 17.45 -4.19 -8.74
N ASN A 163 17.31 -3.52 -9.88
CA ASN A 163 18.43 -3.20 -10.76
C ASN A 163 19.23 -1.95 -10.38
N LYS A 164 18.90 -1.26 -9.28
CA LYS A 164 19.73 -0.14 -8.76
C LYS A 164 21.21 -0.50 -8.58
N GLY A 165 21.50 -1.78 -8.33
CA GLY A 165 22.86 -2.29 -8.17
C GLY A 165 23.48 -2.94 -9.42
N GLY A 166 22.78 -2.95 -10.57
CA GLY A 166 23.25 -3.62 -11.79
C GLY A 166 23.39 -5.15 -11.67
N ARG A 167 22.59 -5.77 -10.79
CA ARG A 167 22.70 -7.20 -10.44
C ARG A 167 21.67 -8.09 -11.13
N VAL A 168 20.76 -7.50 -11.89
CA VAL A 168 19.76 -8.20 -12.71
C VAL A 168 19.99 -7.87 -14.19
N PRO A 169 19.36 -8.58 -15.14
CA PRO A 169 19.49 -8.27 -16.57
C PRO A 169 19.22 -6.78 -16.89
N PRO A 170 19.76 -6.24 -18.00
CA PRO A 170 19.65 -4.82 -18.30
C PRO A 170 18.23 -4.37 -18.65
N THR A 171 17.36 -5.30 -19.06
CA THR A 171 16.01 -4.99 -19.55
C THR A 171 14.96 -5.88 -18.92
N PHE A 172 13.78 -5.30 -18.71
CA PHE A 172 12.59 -6.02 -18.29
C PHE A 172 11.97 -6.76 -19.50
N GLY A 173 11.67 -8.05 -19.34
CA GLY A 173 11.07 -8.88 -20.39
C GLY A 173 12.07 -9.43 -21.43
N CYS A 174 11.55 -10.21 -22.37
CA CYS A 174 12.35 -10.79 -23.45
C CYS A 174 12.46 -9.82 -24.63
N GLN A 175 13.67 -9.63 -25.15
CA GLN A 175 13.93 -8.84 -26.36
C GLN A 175 13.96 -9.76 -27.58
N HIS A 176 12.80 -10.11 -28.11
CA HIS A 176 12.71 -10.86 -29.35
C HIS A 176 11.62 -10.31 -30.26
N PRO A 177 11.75 -10.48 -31.59
CA PRO A 177 10.92 -9.78 -32.57
C PRO A 177 9.42 -9.99 -32.39
N GLU A 178 8.99 -11.14 -31.86
CA GLU A 178 7.56 -11.41 -31.61
C GLU A 178 6.93 -10.61 -30.45
N HIS A 179 7.71 -9.78 -29.74
CA HIS A 179 7.25 -8.90 -28.65
C HIS A 179 7.64 -7.42 -28.82
N ALA A 180 8.08 -7.02 -30.03
CA ALA A 180 8.50 -5.65 -30.37
C ALA A 180 7.33 -4.77 -30.84
#